data_AF-A0A1L5GF35-F1
#
_entry.id   AF-A0A1L5GF35-F1
#
_cell.length_a   1.000
_cell.length_b   1.000
_cell.length_c   1.000
_cell.angle_alpha   90.00
_cell.angle_beta   90.00
_cell.angle_gamma   90.00
#
_symmetry.space_group_name_H-M   'P 1'
#
loop_
_entity.id
_entity.type
_entity.pdbx_description
1 polymer ?
#
loop_
_entity_poly.entity_id
_entity_poly.type
_entity_poly.pdbx_seq_one_letter_code
_entity_poly.pdbx_strand_id
1 'polypeptide(L)'
;MSNGTRILLNSDGIITDWSKQHFEPVASPLSAISNPKVAYDLLTPLDNSRHGFSVQQGVQKLKPYGLQFQGTAGSQTDFTEAGLAGLSFLTAFRFSAIDTFQYVLDCRDLTVGSGHGFAITYNPTGQRLELRVAWPDGSMGIYYATGQTIVADKWYVACGVISPNRNHKLTLSDGTAIAASPTGYLANVAGSPLMLGASAAGSSMLKGDIGFFGAWGNEFSAGDITNAIALGTSIMTGRGETV
;
A
#
# COMPACT_ATOMS: atom_id res chain seq x y z
N MET A 1 -25.48 -6.72 14.45
CA MET A 1 -25.40 -5.29 14.10
C MET A 1 -24.79 -4.58 15.29
N SER A 2 -23.54 -4.13 15.21
CA SER A 2 -22.93 -3.28 16.23
C SER A 2 -22.47 -1.99 15.56
N ASN A 3 -23.15 -0.90 15.92
CA ASN A 3 -22.82 0.47 15.52
C ASN A 3 -21.49 0.84 16.20
N GLY A 4 -20.45 1.20 15.44
CA GLY A 4 -19.27 1.81 16.04
C GLY A 4 -19.49 3.31 16.32
N THR A 5 -18.57 3.98 17.07
CA THR A 5 -18.76 5.32 17.76
C THR A 5 -17.75 6.48 17.44
N ARG A 6 -18.08 7.58 16.73
CA ARG A 6 -17.24 8.67 16.12
C ARG A 6 -16.11 9.26 16.95
N ILE A 7 -14.96 9.51 16.29
CA ILE A 7 -13.99 10.56 16.67
C ILE A 7 -13.97 11.64 15.61
N LEU A 8 -14.26 12.87 16.05
CA LEU A 8 -13.92 14.11 15.36
C LEU A 8 -12.56 14.57 15.90
N LEU A 9 -11.52 14.55 15.06
CA LEU A 9 -10.21 15.11 15.40
C LEU A 9 -10.26 16.63 15.23
N ASN A 10 -10.73 17.33 16.27
CA ASN A 10 -10.51 18.76 16.42
C ASN A 10 -9.29 18.97 17.33
N SER A 11 -8.07 18.80 16.85
CA SER A 11 -6.84 19.50 17.35
C SER A 11 -5.55 18.75 16.99
N ASP A 12 -4.52 19.54 16.73
CA ASP A 12 -3.12 19.12 16.66
C ASP A 12 -2.71 18.45 17.98
N GLY A 13 -2.75 17.11 18.03
CA GLY A 13 -2.50 16.37 19.27
C GLY A 13 -1.90 15.00 19.00
N ILE A 14 -0.80 14.70 19.68
CA ILE A 14 -0.20 13.36 19.73
C ILE A 14 -1.17 12.43 20.46
N ILE A 15 -1.57 11.32 19.84
CA ILE A 15 -2.40 10.29 20.47
C ILE A 15 -1.53 9.44 21.40
N THR A 16 -1.64 9.68 22.71
CA THR A 16 -0.83 9.02 23.74
C THR A 16 -1.49 7.81 24.40
N ASP A 17 -2.80 7.60 24.21
CA ASP A 17 -3.54 6.47 24.81
C ASP A 17 -4.66 5.98 23.88
N TRP A 18 -4.37 4.93 23.11
CA TRP A 18 -5.31 4.29 22.18
C TRP A 18 -6.43 3.51 22.88
N SER A 19 -6.23 3.12 24.14
CA SER A 19 -7.16 2.26 24.88
C SER A 19 -8.42 2.97 25.38
N LYS A 20 -8.39 4.31 25.41
CA LYS A 20 -9.47 5.17 25.93
C LYS A 20 -10.24 5.92 24.85
N GLN A 21 -9.93 5.67 23.58
CA GLN A 21 -10.57 6.35 22.46
C GLN A 21 -11.71 5.49 21.91
N HIS A 22 -12.92 6.06 21.90
CA HIS A 22 -14.11 5.49 21.26
C HIS A 22 -14.13 5.91 19.79
N PHE A 23 -14.21 4.99 18.82
CA PHE A 23 -14.07 5.28 17.38
C PHE A 23 -15.24 4.79 16.49
N GLU A 24 -15.73 5.63 15.53
CA GLU A 24 -16.76 5.22 14.54
C GLU A 24 -16.01 4.70 13.34
N PRO A 25 -16.44 3.55 12.82
CA PRO A 25 -16.15 3.14 11.47
C PRO A 25 -16.63 4.27 10.53
N VAL A 26 -15.68 5.05 10.01
CA VAL A 26 -15.93 5.96 8.89
C VAL A 26 -15.71 5.16 7.62
N ALA A 27 -16.68 5.19 6.72
CA ALA A 27 -16.54 4.53 5.43
C ALA A 27 -15.34 5.14 4.71
N SER A 28 -14.30 4.33 4.53
CA SER A 28 -13.14 4.71 3.73
C SER A 28 -13.62 5.14 2.35
N PRO A 29 -13.15 6.26 1.79
CA PRO A 29 -13.44 6.66 0.41
C PRO A 29 -13.10 5.56 -0.62
N LEU A 30 -12.17 4.65 -0.27
CA LEU A 30 -11.85 3.46 -1.09
C LEU A 30 -13.05 2.52 -1.28
N SER A 31 -14.04 2.56 -0.40
CA SER A 31 -15.29 1.79 -0.52
C SER A 31 -16.16 2.21 -1.72
N ALA A 32 -15.82 3.31 -2.40
CA ALA A 32 -16.42 3.67 -3.69
C ALA A 32 -16.15 2.61 -4.78
N ILE A 33 -15.09 1.80 -4.64
CA ILE A 33 -14.94 0.56 -5.40
C ILE A 33 -15.52 -0.58 -4.57
N SER A 34 -16.57 -1.21 -5.08
CA SER A 34 -17.33 -2.24 -4.38
C SER A 34 -16.47 -3.44 -3.97
N ASN A 35 -16.82 -4.05 -2.83
CA ASN A 35 -16.24 -5.29 -2.31
C ASN A 35 -14.71 -5.26 -2.08
N PRO A 36 -14.17 -4.24 -1.37
CA PRO A 36 -12.78 -4.29 -0.95
C PRO A 36 -12.56 -5.47 -0.01
N LYS A 37 -11.43 -6.15 -0.16
CA LYS A 37 -10.90 -7.07 0.86
C LYS A 37 -10.40 -6.28 2.05
N VAL A 38 -9.74 -5.15 1.78
CA VAL A 38 -9.25 -4.21 2.79
C VAL A 38 -9.25 -2.79 2.24
N ALA A 39 -9.41 -1.78 3.11
CA ALA A 39 -9.58 -0.39 2.73
C ALA A 39 -9.00 0.60 3.77
N TYR A 40 -7.70 0.49 4.04
CA TYR A 40 -6.94 1.37 4.93
C TYR A 40 -6.90 2.81 4.42
N ASP A 41 -7.74 3.68 4.98
CA ASP A 41 -7.72 5.11 4.66
C ASP A 41 -6.50 5.84 5.24
N LEU A 42 -5.86 5.26 6.28
CA LEU A 42 -4.66 5.71 7.01
C LEU A 42 -4.69 7.15 7.59
N LEU A 43 -5.69 7.96 7.24
CA LEU A 43 -6.09 9.17 7.96
C LEU A 43 -7.00 8.81 9.15
N THR A 44 -7.84 7.79 9.00
CA THR A 44 -8.68 7.24 10.06
C THR A 44 -8.14 5.88 10.51
N PRO A 45 -7.75 5.72 11.79
CA PRO A 45 -7.17 4.47 12.29
C PRO A 45 -8.13 3.27 12.34
N LEU A 46 -9.43 3.49 12.12
CA LEU A 46 -10.45 2.44 12.07
C LEU A 46 -11.31 2.63 10.82
N ASP A 47 -10.87 2.03 9.72
CA ASP A 47 -11.70 1.90 8.54
C ASP A 47 -12.65 0.69 8.64
N ASN A 48 -13.70 0.70 7.81
CA ASN A 48 -14.79 -0.27 7.86
C ASN A 48 -14.45 -1.69 7.39
N SER A 49 -13.20 -2.00 7.04
CA SER A 49 -12.83 -3.28 6.44
C SER A 49 -12.80 -4.47 7.42
N ARG A 50 -13.04 -4.26 8.72
CA ARG A 50 -12.90 -5.26 9.80
C ARG A 50 -11.49 -5.81 9.98
N HIS A 51 -10.53 -5.30 9.21
CA HIS A 51 -9.10 -5.51 9.37
C HIS A 51 -8.56 -4.32 10.17
N GLY A 52 -7.94 -4.60 11.32
CA GLY A 52 -7.29 -3.60 12.15
C GLY A 52 -5.79 -3.54 11.84
N PHE A 53 -5.28 -2.40 11.40
CA PHE A 53 -3.83 -2.22 11.33
C PHE A 53 -3.29 -1.85 12.72
N SER A 54 -2.35 -2.64 13.23
CA SER A 54 -1.60 -2.26 14.42
C SER A 54 -0.52 -1.26 14.01
N VAL A 55 -0.84 0.04 14.02
CA VAL A 55 0.24 1.05 14.08
C VAL A 55 0.97 0.80 15.38
N GLN A 56 2.21 0.30 15.32
CA GLN A 56 3.04 0.27 16.51
C GLN A 56 3.21 1.72 16.99
N GLN A 57 2.63 2.00 18.15
CA GLN A 57 2.60 3.33 18.74
C GLN A 57 4.04 3.83 18.92
N GLY A 58 4.38 4.96 18.28
CA GLY A 58 5.60 5.72 18.59
C GLY A 58 6.58 6.00 17.44
N VAL A 59 6.41 5.44 16.23
CA VAL A 59 7.37 5.68 15.13
C VAL A 59 6.79 6.46 13.94
N GLN A 60 5.56 6.16 13.53
CA GLN A 60 4.89 6.91 12.46
C GLN A 60 4.05 8.06 13.01
N LYS A 61 3.95 9.16 12.26
CA LYS A 61 3.17 10.33 12.64
C LYS A 61 1.92 10.43 11.77
N LEU A 62 0.75 10.51 12.39
CA LEU A 62 -0.48 10.84 11.67
C LEU A 62 -0.41 12.30 11.17
N LYS A 63 -0.84 12.50 9.94
CA LYS A 63 -0.86 13.78 9.21
C LYS A 63 -2.22 13.94 8.51
N PRO A 64 -2.59 15.18 8.11
CA PRO A 64 -3.86 15.42 7.40
C PRO A 64 -4.03 14.59 6.10
N TYR A 65 -2.91 14.10 5.55
CA TYR A 65 -2.88 13.28 4.35
C TYR A 65 -2.73 11.77 4.60
N GLY A 66 -2.51 11.29 5.83
CA GLY A 66 -2.24 9.87 6.13
C GLY A 66 -1.09 9.66 7.12
N LEU A 67 -0.26 8.64 6.91
CA LEU A 67 0.87 8.31 7.79
C LEU A 67 2.20 8.79 7.23
N GLN A 68 2.98 9.47 8.07
CA GLN A 68 4.36 9.84 7.80
C GLN A 68 5.35 8.84 8.41
N PHE A 69 6.33 8.43 7.61
CA PHE A 69 7.41 7.52 7.93
C PHE A 69 8.75 8.25 7.92
N GLN A 70 9.48 8.18 9.04
CA GLN A 70 10.74 8.91 9.26
C GLN A 70 12.00 8.14 8.81
N GLY A 71 11.84 6.97 8.17
CA GLY A 71 12.97 6.11 7.79
C GLY A 71 13.52 5.24 8.92
N THR A 72 12.80 5.07 10.02
CA THR A 72 13.27 4.30 11.19
C THR A 72 12.48 3.02 11.46
N ALA A 73 11.18 2.99 11.16
CA ALA A 73 10.37 1.76 11.18
C ALA A 73 9.15 1.88 10.24
N GLY A 74 8.59 0.73 9.86
CA GLY A 74 7.30 0.63 9.19
C GLY A 74 6.15 0.31 10.15
N SER A 75 4.98 0.03 9.58
CA SER A 75 3.78 -0.42 10.30
C SER A 75 3.31 -1.74 9.71
N GLN A 76 2.96 -2.71 10.54
CA GLN A 76 2.40 -3.98 10.11
C GLN A 76 0.87 -3.94 10.21
N THR A 77 0.20 -4.44 9.18
CA THR A 77 -1.26 -4.59 9.18
C THR A 77 -1.66 -6.04 9.51
N ASP A 78 -2.92 -6.28 9.84
CA ASP A 78 -3.47 -7.64 10.00
C ASP A 78 -4.01 -8.23 8.69
N PHE A 79 -3.93 -7.49 7.59
CA PHE A 79 -4.40 -7.95 6.29
C PHE A 79 -3.60 -9.17 5.84
N THR A 80 -4.27 -10.32 5.88
CA THR A 80 -3.84 -11.59 5.33
C THR A 80 -5.06 -12.30 4.76
N GLU A 81 -4.90 -12.92 3.59
CA GLU A 81 -5.95 -13.73 2.97
C GLU A 81 -5.34 -14.97 2.33
N ALA A 82 -5.40 -16.07 3.08
CA ALA A 82 -4.86 -17.34 2.64
C ALA A 82 -5.55 -17.85 1.37
N GLY A 83 -4.76 -18.32 0.41
CA GLY A 83 -5.25 -18.92 -0.84
C GLY A 83 -5.69 -17.90 -1.90
N LEU A 84 -5.54 -16.60 -1.66
CA LEU A 84 -5.82 -15.59 -2.66
C LEU A 84 -4.84 -15.73 -3.84
N ALA A 85 -5.36 -16.02 -5.03
CA ALA A 85 -4.56 -16.29 -6.23
C ALA A 85 -4.04 -15.01 -6.90
N GLY A 86 -4.83 -13.94 -6.83
CA GLY A 86 -4.50 -12.63 -7.37
C GLY A 86 -5.28 -11.54 -6.65
N LEU A 87 -4.83 -10.30 -6.83
CA LEU A 87 -5.48 -9.13 -6.27
C LEU A 87 -5.18 -7.90 -7.10
N SER A 88 -6.06 -6.91 -6.97
CA SER A 88 -5.75 -5.53 -7.35
C SER A 88 -5.59 -4.70 -6.09
N PHE A 89 -4.73 -3.70 -6.12
CA PHE A 89 -4.56 -2.78 -5.00
C PHE A 89 -4.45 -1.34 -5.49
N LEU A 90 -4.70 -0.41 -4.57
CA LEU A 90 -4.59 1.02 -4.76
C LEU A 90 -3.90 1.64 -3.55
N THR A 91 -2.87 2.44 -3.76
CA THR A 91 -2.16 3.15 -2.68
C THR A 91 -1.73 4.54 -3.13
N ALA A 92 -1.69 5.49 -2.20
CA ALA A 92 -1.04 6.78 -2.42
C ALA A 92 0.24 6.85 -1.58
N PHE A 93 1.34 7.30 -2.17
CA PHE A 93 2.60 7.47 -1.46
C PHE A 93 3.40 8.66 -1.97
N ARG A 94 4.34 9.12 -1.15
CA ARG A 94 5.34 10.13 -1.48
C ARG A 94 6.66 9.76 -0.83
N PHE A 95 7.78 10.02 -1.50
CA PHE A 95 9.10 9.95 -0.90
C PHE A 95 9.54 11.35 -0.48
N SER A 96 9.96 11.54 0.77
CA SER A 96 10.59 12.80 1.20
C SER A 96 12.10 12.81 0.92
N ALA A 97 12.69 11.64 0.72
CA ALA A 97 14.05 11.48 0.25
C ALA A 97 14.14 10.30 -0.71
N ILE A 98 15.00 10.42 -1.72
CA ILE A 98 15.20 9.41 -2.77
C ILE A 98 16.67 8.96 -2.82
N ASP A 99 17.34 9.00 -1.66
CA ASP A 99 18.76 8.79 -1.44
C ASP A 99 19.14 7.32 -1.19
N THR A 100 18.19 6.52 -0.69
CA THR A 100 18.41 5.11 -0.34
C THR A 100 17.35 4.20 -0.93
N PHE A 101 17.65 2.89 -0.94
CA PHE A 101 16.65 1.87 -1.23
C PHE A 101 15.56 1.85 -0.16
N GLN A 102 14.28 1.83 -0.56
CA GLN A 102 13.15 2.01 0.34
C GLN A 102 11.96 1.14 -0.05
N TYR A 103 11.16 0.71 0.93
CA TYR A 103 9.92 -0.02 0.73
C TYR A 103 8.72 0.90 0.96
N VAL A 104 7.81 0.98 0.00
CA VAL A 104 6.49 1.60 0.21
C VAL A 104 5.55 0.57 0.84
N LEU A 105 5.51 -0.62 0.27
CA LEU A 105 4.68 -1.75 0.69
C LEU A 105 5.48 -3.04 0.55
N ASP A 106 5.31 -4.00 1.46
CA ASP A 106 5.84 -5.35 1.32
C ASP A 106 4.94 -6.37 2.05
N CYS A 107 4.47 -7.40 1.36
CA CYS A 107 3.80 -8.56 1.97
C CYS A 107 4.46 -9.88 1.54
N ARG A 108 5.72 -9.84 1.11
CA ARG A 108 6.39 -11.03 0.59
C ARG A 108 6.85 -11.96 1.71
N ASP A 109 6.61 -13.25 1.52
CA ASP A 109 7.43 -14.31 2.11
C ASP A 109 8.51 -14.68 1.10
N LEU A 110 9.77 -14.70 1.53
CA LEU A 110 10.93 -15.02 0.71
C LEU A 110 11.49 -16.42 1.02
N THR A 111 10.82 -17.18 1.89
CA THR A 111 11.24 -18.51 2.31
C THR A 111 11.09 -19.51 1.16
N VAL A 112 12.16 -20.24 0.85
CA VAL A 112 12.15 -21.29 -0.19
C VAL A 112 11.13 -22.38 0.19
N GLY A 113 10.23 -22.70 -0.74
CA GLY A 113 9.13 -23.64 -0.54
C GLY A 113 7.80 -22.99 -0.15
N SER A 114 7.82 -21.74 0.35
CA SER A 114 6.60 -20.99 0.73
C SER A 114 6.53 -19.58 0.17
N GLY A 115 7.50 -19.16 -0.65
CA GLY A 115 7.58 -17.79 -1.14
C GLY A 115 6.32 -17.32 -1.90
N HIS A 116 5.90 -16.09 -1.62
CA HIS A 116 4.70 -15.49 -2.21
C HIS A 116 4.70 -13.98 -1.99
N GLY A 117 3.71 -13.30 -2.57
CA GLY A 117 3.41 -11.89 -2.30
C GLY A 117 4.11 -10.91 -3.22
N PHE A 118 3.97 -9.63 -2.88
CA PHE A 118 4.44 -8.52 -3.70
C PHE A 118 4.99 -7.37 -2.84
N ALA A 119 5.77 -6.50 -3.46
CA ALA A 119 6.25 -5.27 -2.85
C ALA A 119 6.36 -4.15 -3.88
N ILE A 120 6.27 -2.92 -3.37
CA ILE A 120 6.64 -1.71 -4.12
C ILE A 120 7.87 -1.13 -3.44
N THR A 121 8.94 -0.98 -4.21
CA THR A 121 10.21 -0.44 -3.71
C THR A 121 10.71 0.70 -4.57
N TYR A 122 11.42 1.63 -3.95
CA TYR A 122 12.23 2.60 -4.68
C TYR A 122 13.69 2.16 -4.69
N ASN A 123 14.30 2.22 -5.86
CA ASN A 123 15.72 1.94 -6.07
C ASN A 123 16.45 3.21 -6.48
N PRO A 124 17.42 3.71 -5.66
CA PRO A 124 18.19 4.90 -6.00
C PRO A 124 19.05 4.68 -7.24
N THR A 125 19.44 3.42 -7.52
CA THR A 125 20.09 3.07 -8.77
C THR A 125 19.06 3.11 -9.90
N GLY A 126 19.16 4.14 -10.74
CA GLY A 126 18.20 4.40 -11.80
C GLY A 126 16.95 5.18 -11.35
N GLN A 127 16.91 5.64 -10.09
CA GLN A 127 15.86 6.51 -9.53
C GLN A 127 14.43 6.07 -9.88
N ARG A 128 14.14 4.79 -9.65
CA ARG A 128 12.94 4.14 -10.20
C ARG A 128 12.14 3.42 -9.15
N LEU A 129 10.85 3.28 -9.44
CA LEU A 129 9.97 2.37 -8.73
C LEU A 129 10.10 0.96 -9.31
N GLU A 130 10.08 -0.03 -8.43
CA GLU A 130 10.13 -1.44 -8.77
C GLU A 130 8.91 -2.14 -8.17
N LEU A 131 8.17 -2.84 -9.02
CA LEU A 131 7.22 -3.86 -8.60
C LEU A 131 8.01 -5.16 -8.40
N ARG A 132 7.99 -5.68 -7.17
CA ARG A 132 8.67 -6.92 -6.82
C ARG A 132 7.68 -8.00 -6.48
N VAL A 133 7.98 -9.24 -6.85
CA VAL A 133 7.11 -10.39 -6.66
C VAL A 133 7.96 -11.59 -6.24
N ALA A 134 7.47 -12.44 -5.34
CA ALA A 134 8.16 -13.65 -4.88
C ALA A 134 7.37 -14.90 -5.21
N TRP A 135 8.06 -16.01 -5.51
CA TRP A 135 7.46 -17.29 -5.87
C TRP A 135 7.76 -18.40 -4.88
N PRO A 136 6.99 -19.51 -4.90
CA PRO A 136 7.18 -20.63 -3.98
C PRO A 136 8.57 -21.26 -4.04
N ASP A 137 9.27 -21.16 -5.17
CA ASP A 137 10.65 -21.65 -5.31
C ASP A 137 11.71 -20.72 -4.67
N GLY A 138 11.28 -19.61 -4.05
CA GLY A 138 12.14 -18.59 -3.44
C GLY A 138 12.73 -17.59 -4.45
N SER A 139 12.41 -17.71 -5.74
CA SER A 139 12.85 -16.76 -6.74
C SER A 139 12.10 -15.42 -6.61
N MET A 140 12.70 -14.36 -7.17
CA MET A 140 12.17 -13.01 -7.13
C MET A 140 12.13 -12.35 -8.50
N GLY A 141 11.03 -11.66 -8.77
CA GLY A 141 10.83 -10.84 -9.94
C GLY A 141 11.00 -9.38 -9.56
N ILE A 142 11.73 -8.62 -10.37
CA ILE A 142 11.91 -7.18 -10.19
C ILE A 142 11.57 -6.52 -11.53
N TYR A 143 10.50 -5.73 -11.53
CA TYR A 143 9.96 -5.11 -12.73
C TYR A 143 9.91 -3.61 -12.56
N TYR A 144 10.32 -2.87 -13.59
CA TYR A 144 10.38 -1.42 -13.56
C TYR A 144 10.18 -0.84 -14.96
N ALA A 145 9.71 0.39 -15.02
CA ALA A 145 9.65 1.17 -16.25
C ALA A 145 11.04 1.77 -16.52
N THR A 146 11.45 1.80 -17.80
CA THR A 146 12.68 2.46 -18.21
C THR A 146 12.40 3.93 -18.58
N GLY A 147 13.37 4.81 -18.34
CA GLY A 147 13.25 6.23 -18.70
C GLY A 147 12.29 7.07 -17.85
N GLN A 148 11.66 6.48 -16.83
CA GLN A 148 10.80 7.18 -15.87
C GLN A 148 11.50 7.29 -14.52
N THR A 149 11.57 8.51 -13.99
CA THR A 149 12.25 8.80 -12.72
C THR A 149 11.24 9.24 -11.66
N ILE A 150 11.38 8.68 -10.46
CA ILE A 150 10.61 9.10 -9.29
C ILE A 150 11.22 10.40 -8.73
N VAL A 151 10.35 11.39 -8.57
CA VAL A 151 10.66 12.70 -7.99
C VAL A 151 10.31 12.70 -6.50
N ALA A 152 11.22 13.22 -5.66
CA ALA A 152 10.97 13.47 -4.25
C ALA A 152 9.88 14.53 -4.05
N ASP A 153 9.19 14.47 -2.91
CA ASP A 153 8.11 15.36 -2.48
C ASP A 153 6.88 15.42 -3.42
N LYS A 154 6.81 14.56 -4.44
CA LYS A 154 5.63 14.36 -5.29
C LYS A 154 4.79 13.18 -4.79
N TRP A 155 3.48 13.37 -4.69
CA TRP A 155 2.54 12.27 -4.45
C TRP A 155 2.32 11.46 -5.71
N TYR A 156 2.24 10.14 -5.55
CA TYR A 156 1.84 9.21 -6.59
C TYR A 156 0.67 8.41 -6.09
N VAL A 157 -0.34 8.23 -6.93
CA VAL A 157 -1.37 7.21 -6.74
C VAL A 157 -1.00 6.04 -7.62
N ALA A 158 -0.80 4.87 -7.02
CA ALA A 158 -0.40 3.65 -7.70
C ALA A 158 -1.51 2.61 -7.61
N CYS A 159 -1.94 2.13 -8.78
CA CYS A 159 -2.84 0.99 -8.90
C CYS A 159 -2.07 -0.20 -9.44
N GLY A 160 -2.03 -1.29 -8.67
CA GLY A 160 -1.36 -2.52 -9.06
C GLY A 160 -2.32 -3.67 -9.25
N VAL A 161 -1.95 -4.59 -10.15
CA VAL A 161 -2.64 -5.86 -10.39
C VAL A 161 -1.62 -6.97 -10.25
N ILE A 162 -1.82 -7.87 -9.29
CA ILE A 162 -1.06 -9.11 -9.14
C ILE A 162 -1.92 -10.25 -9.66
N SER A 163 -1.65 -10.66 -10.89
CA SER A 163 -2.48 -11.65 -11.59
C SER A 163 -1.93 -13.08 -11.47
N PRO A 164 -2.75 -14.10 -11.15
CA PRO A 164 -2.39 -15.52 -11.30
C PRO A 164 -2.02 -15.89 -12.74
N ASN A 165 -2.53 -15.15 -13.73
CA ASN A 165 -2.25 -15.34 -15.15
C ASN A 165 -0.97 -14.64 -15.62
N ARG A 166 -0.12 -14.19 -14.68
CA ARG A 166 1.20 -13.62 -14.96
C ARG A 166 1.11 -12.35 -15.81
N ASN A 167 0.15 -11.49 -15.49
CA ASN A 167 0.03 -10.16 -16.08
C ASN A 167 0.10 -9.12 -14.97
N HIS A 168 1.26 -9.01 -14.32
CA HIS A 168 1.44 -8.08 -13.23
C HIS A 168 1.56 -6.66 -13.77
N LYS A 169 0.87 -5.73 -13.13
CA LYS A 169 0.86 -4.33 -13.54
C LYS A 169 1.04 -3.42 -12.35
N LEU A 170 1.67 -2.29 -12.57
CA LEU A 170 1.65 -1.14 -11.68
C LEU A 170 1.52 0.11 -12.54
N THR A 171 0.44 0.87 -12.36
CA THR A 171 0.20 2.12 -13.07
C THR A 171 0.15 3.25 -12.07
N LEU A 172 0.90 4.32 -12.33
CA LEU A 172 0.93 5.53 -11.52
C LEU A 172 0.04 6.62 -12.11
N SER A 173 -0.35 7.58 -11.26
CA SER A 173 -1.14 8.76 -11.62
C SER A 173 -0.51 9.63 -12.72
N ASP A 174 0.80 9.58 -12.90
CA ASP A 174 1.50 10.33 -13.97
C ASP A 174 1.63 9.57 -15.28
N GLY A 175 0.99 8.41 -15.41
CA GLY A 175 1.02 7.57 -16.60
C GLY A 175 2.19 6.59 -16.65
N THR A 176 3.11 6.62 -15.67
CA THR A 176 4.14 5.59 -15.56
C THR A 176 3.49 4.21 -15.39
N ALA A 177 3.85 3.27 -16.26
CA ALA A 177 3.32 1.91 -16.23
C ALA A 177 4.44 0.86 -16.23
N ILE A 178 4.35 -0.07 -15.30
CA ILE A 178 5.15 -1.29 -15.24
C ILE A 178 4.23 -2.44 -15.64
N ALA A 179 4.64 -3.23 -16.62
CA ALA A 179 3.95 -4.45 -17.01
C ALA A 179 4.95 -5.62 -17.01
N ALA A 180 4.54 -6.76 -16.47
CA ALA A 180 5.40 -7.92 -16.34
C ALA A 180 4.64 -9.22 -16.62
N SER A 181 5.26 -10.06 -17.45
CA SER A 181 4.75 -11.39 -17.80
C SER A 181 5.75 -12.50 -17.52
N PRO A 182 6.01 -12.81 -16.23
CA PRO A 182 6.93 -13.88 -15.84
C PRO A 182 6.45 -15.27 -16.21
N THR A 183 7.33 -16.26 -16.05
CA THR A 183 7.00 -17.69 -16.00
C THR A 183 6.71 -18.11 -14.54
N GLY A 184 5.80 -19.07 -14.31
CA GLY A 184 5.42 -19.58 -12.97
C GLY A 184 4.06 -19.07 -12.45
N TYR A 185 3.40 -19.84 -11.57
CA TYR A 185 2.11 -19.44 -10.95
C TYR A 185 2.37 -18.75 -9.60
N LEU A 186 1.65 -17.66 -9.34
CA LEU A 186 1.58 -17.07 -8.01
C LEU A 186 0.36 -17.62 -7.28
N ALA A 187 0.63 -18.20 -6.11
CA ALA A 187 -0.38 -18.56 -5.14
C ALA A 187 -0.22 -17.67 -3.91
N ASN A 188 -1.30 -17.51 -3.15
CA ASN A 188 -1.24 -16.95 -1.81
C ASN A 188 -0.67 -15.51 -1.79
N VAL A 189 -1.10 -14.64 -2.71
CA VAL A 189 -0.51 -13.30 -2.92
C VAL A 189 -0.64 -12.35 -1.73
N ALA A 190 -1.54 -12.66 -0.79
CA ALA A 190 -1.71 -11.94 0.48
C ALA A 190 -1.53 -12.90 1.68
N GLY A 191 -0.66 -13.90 1.54
CA GLY A 191 -0.42 -14.93 2.55
C GLY A 191 0.34 -14.45 3.80
N SER A 192 1.03 -13.32 3.69
CA SER A 192 1.77 -12.69 4.78
C SER A 192 1.22 -11.30 5.08
N PRO A 193 1.34 -10.81 6.33
CA PRO A 193 0.90 -9.48 6.70
C PRO A 193 1.50 -8.40 5.79
N LEU A 194 0.68 -7.43 5.39
CA LEU A 194 1.17 -6.27 4.65
C LEU A 194 1.92 -5.32 5.59
N MET A 195 3.17 -5.04 5.24
CA MET A 195 3.98 -3.97 5.80
C MET A 195 3.79 -2.68 5.01
N LEU A 196 3.57 -1.59 5.73
CA LEU A 196 3.58 -0.22 5.24
C LEU A 196 4.93 0.42 5.58
N GLY A 197 5.62 0.98 4.59
CA GLY A 197 6.84 1.74 4.78
C GLY A 197 8.06 0.94 5.24
N ALA A 198 8.05 -0.40 5.11
CA ALA A 198 9.16 -1.27 5.49
C ALA A 198 9.16 -2.59 4.71
N SER A 199 10.32 -3.25 4.66
CA SER A 199 10.37 -4.66 4.26
C SER A 199 9.69 -5.57 5.28
N ALA A 200 9.10 -6.67 4.80
CA ALA A 200 8.65 -7.77 5.65
C ALA A 200 9.79 -8.39 6.49
N ALA A 201 11.04 -8.29 6.03
CA ALA A 201 12.22 -8.76 6.77
C ALA A 201 12.79 -7.73 7.77
N GLY A 202 12.13 -6.57 7.96
CA GLY A 202 12.56 -5.54 8.91
C GLY A 202 13.78 -4.70 8.46
N SER A 203 14.11 -4.71 7.17
CA SER A 203 15.20 -3.91 6.59
C SER A 203 14.67 -2.81 5.67
N SER A 204 15.43 -1.72 5.50
CA SER A 204 15.14 -0.58 4.60
C SER A 204 13.74 0.06 4.81
N MET A 205 13.73 1.26 5.37
CA MET A 205 12.49 1.94 5.78
C MET A 205 12.17 3.12 4.87
N LEU A 206 10.89 3.40 4.69
CA LEU A 206 10.41 4.57 3.97
C LEU A 206 10.76 5.85 4.72
N LYS A 207 11.38 6.80 4.02
CA LYS A 207 11.40 8.22 4.34
C LYS A 207 10.37 8.90 3.43
N GLY A 208 9.19 9.15 3.96
CA GLY A 208 8.08 9.60 3.14
C GLY A 208 6.73 9.39 3.81
N ASP A 209 5.69 9.27 2.99
CA ASP A 209 4.32 9.28 3.44
C ASP A 209 3.49 8.25 2.68
N ILE A 210 2.49 7.67 3.34
CA ILE A 210 1.49 6.79 2.72
C ILE A 210 0.11 7.32 3.07
N GLY A 211 -0.66 7.62 2.04
CA GLY A 211 -1.98 8.23 2.16
C GLY A 211 -3.06 7.20 2.48
N PHE A 212 -3.06 6.06 1.79
CA PHE A 212 -4.03 4.97 1.98
C PHE A 212 -3.52 3.67 1.34
N PHE A 213 -4.17 2.55 1.64
CA PHE A 213 -4.04 1.28 0.93
C PHE A 213 -5.40 0.56 0.85
N GLY A 214 -5.80 0.14 -0.34
CA GLY A 214 -6.93 -0.76 -0.54
C GLY A 214 -6.54 -1.95 -1.39
N ALA A 215 -7.19 -3.11 -1.15
CA ALA A 215 -7.05 -4.28 -2.01
C ALA A 215 -8.39 -4.95 -2.31
N TRP A 216 -8.49 -5.53 -3.50
CA TRP A 216 -9.68 -6.21 -4.03
C TRP A 216 -9.26 -7.57 -4.59
N GLY A 217 -10.09 -8.58 -4.39
CA GLY A 217 -9.78 -9.96 -4.81
C GLY A 217 -9.93 -10.22 -6.31
N ASN A 218 -10.40 -9.24 -7.09
CA ASN A 218 -10.52 -9.32 -8.54
C ASN A 218 -9.37 -8.61 -9.25
N GLU A 219 -9.05 -9.07 -10.46
CA GLU A 219 -8.14 -8.36 -11.36
C GLU A 219 -8.85 -7.17 -11.98
N PHE A 220 -8.28 -5.97 -11.84
CA PHE A 220 -8.78 -4.76 -12.46
C PHE A 220 -8.47 -4.77 -13.96
N SER A 221 -9.50 -4.48 -14.75
CA SER A 221 -9.34 -4.16 -16.16
C SER A 221 -8.62 -2.82 -16.35
N ALA A 222 -8.26 -2.47 -17.60
CA ALA A 222 -7.68 -1.16 -17.87
C ALA A 222 -8.60 0.00 -17.43
N GLY A 223 -9.92 -0.14 -17.63
CA GLY A 223 -10.89 0.86 -17.19
C GLY A 223 -11.00 0.95 -15.67
N ASP A 224 -10.93 -0.19 -14.97
CA ASP A 224 -10.93 -0.22 -13.50
C ASP A 224 -9.67 0.44 -12.93
N ILE A 225 -8.50 0.21 -13.54
CA ILE A 225 -7.24 0.88 -13.15
C ILE A 225 -7.38 2.40 -13.30
N THR A 226 -7.91 2.89 -14.42
CA THR A 226 -8.14 4.33 -14.63
C THR A 226 -9.09 4.91 -13.57
N ASN A 227 -10.20 4.23 -13.30
CA ASN A 227 -11.17 4.65 -12.29
C ASN A 227 -10.58 4.64 -10.88
N ALA A 228 -9.77 3.63 -10.54
CA ALA A 228 -9.12 3.50 -9.26
C ALA A 228 -8.08 4.60 -9.04
N ILE A 229 -7.25 4.91 -10.05
CA ILE A 229 -6.31 6.02 -10.00
C ILE A 229 -7.06 7.34 -9.83
N ALA A 230 -8.13 7.58 -10.60
CA ALA A 230 -8.95 8.78 -10.47
C ALA A 230 -9.55 8.94 -9.06
N LEU A 231 -10.04 7.85 -8.47
CA LEU A 231 -10.52 7.83 -7.09
C LEU A 231 -9.39 8.20 -6.12
N GLY A 232 -8.23 7.54 -6.22
CA GLY A 232 -7.09 7.82 -5.35
C GLY A 232 -6.61 9.26 -5.46
N THR A 233 -6.56 9.82 -6.67
CA THR A 233 -6.23 11.23 -6.91
C THR A 233 -7.27 12.13 -6.26
N SER A 234 -8.56 11.86 -6.43
CA SER A 234 -9.63 12.63 -5.80
C SER A 234 -9.56 12.61 -4.26
N ILE A 235 -9.17 11.48 -3.66
CA ILE A 235 -8.97 11.38 -2.21
C ILE A 235 -7.84 12.31 -1.77
N MET A 236 -6.68 12.23 -2.43
CA MET A 236 -5.52 13.06 -2.07
C MET A 236 -5.78 14.55 -2.30
N THR A 237 -6.44 14.91 -3.41
CA THR A 237 -6.86 16.30 -3.67
C THR A 237 -7.88 16.78 -2.63
N GLY A 238 -8.82 15.93 -2.20
CA GLY A 238 -9.74 16.23 -1.10
C GLY A 238 -9.04 16.47 0.24
N ARG A 239 -7.82 15.94 0.42
CA ARG A 239 -6.94 16.18 1.57
C ARG A 239 -6.00 17.38 1.39
N GLY A 240 -6.11 18.11 0.27
CA GLY A 240 -5.28 19.29 -0.03
C GLY A 240 -3.94 18.98 -0.69
N GLU A 241 -3.70 17.74 -1.11
CA GLU A 241 -2.45 17.32 -1.74
C GLU A 241 -2.55 17.38 -3.28
N THR A 242 -1.41 17.65 -3.93
CA THR A 242 -1.27 17.59 -5.41
C THR A 242 -0.59 16.29 -5.81
N VAL A 243 -1.17 15.58 -6.77
CA VAL A 243 -0.74 14.26 -7.29
C VAL A 243 -0.23 14.40 -8.72
#